data_AF-A0A9N9DPG3-F1
#
_entry.id   AF-A0A9N9DPG3-F1
#
_cell.length_a   1.000
_cell.length_b   1.000
_cell.length_c   1.000
_cell.angle_alpha   90.00
_cell.angle_beta   90.00
_cell.angle_gamma   90.00
#
_symmetry.space_group_name_H-M   'P 1'
#
loop_
_entity.id
_entity.type
_entity.pdbx_description
1 polymer ?
#
loop_
_entity_poly.entity_id
_entity_poly.type
_entity_poly.pdbx_seq_one_letter_code
_entity_poly.pdbx_strand_id
1 'polypeptide(L)'
;GLYKTPPVWYPVMKAYPPGPSILRSPLQFQKTSLRENNKRKVKHLKTKVSKPQPIEFPEDKLRRRFYKDHPYELLRPQVLIENESPIEDEILLDNIHPSRVNGESVIKYQLHLISKGVEEHKAYEQACNKFYAIRAKQEVAERVAEEQALAFGAKRPLSQVEKALWLEHENIKKCPPQIVNLTLKTG
;
A
#
# COMPACT_ATOMS: atom_id res chain seq x y z
N GLY A 1 0.90 -47.84 35.82
CA GLY A 1 1.19 -46.61 35.04
C GLY A 1 0.81 -45.41 35.88
N LEU A 2 1.49 -44.27 35.70
CA LEU A 2 1.29 -43.05 36.49
C LEU A 2 -0.17 -42.52 36.44
N TYR A 3 -0.92 -42.86 35.39
CA TYR A 3 -2.34 -42.59 35.24
C TYR A 3 -3.13 -43.89 35.06
N LYS A 4 -4.25 -44.04 35.78
CA LYS A 4 -5.14 -45.22 35.74
C LYS A 4 -6.23 -45.10 34.69
N THR A 5 -6.74 -43.89 34.46
CA THR A 5 -7.71 -43.57 33.41
C THR A 5 -7.12 -42.52 32.47
N PRO A 6 -7.27 -42.68 31.14
CA PRO A 6 -6.83 -41.67 30.21
C PRO A 6 -7.73 -40.43 30.32
N PRO A 7 -7.18 -39.22 30.11
CA PRO A 7 -7.98 -38.00 30.11
C PRO A 7 -8.91 -37.95 28.89
N VAL A 8 -9.99 -37.18 29.01
CA VAL A 8 -11.06 -37.07 27.99
C VAL A 8 -10.54 -36.64 26.61
N TRP A 9 -9.47 -35.83 26.57
CA TRP A 9 -8.86 -35.36 25.32
C TRP A 9 -7.92 -36.38 24.66
N TYR A 10 -7.50 -37.43 25.36
CA TYR A 10 -6.55 -38.43 24.85
C TYR A 10 -7.02 -39.15 23.57
N PRO A 11 -8.26 -39.67 23.47
CA PRO A 11 -8.73 -40.29 22.23
C PRO A 11 -8.75 -39.30 21.05
N VAL A 12 -9.07 -38.02 21.30
CA VAL A 12 -9.08 -36.96 20.26
C VAL A 12 -7.66 -36.66 19.79
N MET A 13 -6.70 -36.51 20.71
CA MET A 13 -5.29 -36.28 20.37
C MET A 13 -4.64 -37.50 19.68
N LYS A 14 -5.09 -38.72 20.02
CA LYS A 14 -4.66 -39.93 19.33
C LYS A 14 -5.18 -39.99 17.89
N ALA A 15 -6.40 -39.51 17.65
CA ALA A 15 -6.99 -39.41 16.31
C ALA A 15 -6.34 -38.29 15.48
N TYR A 16 -6.03 -37.15 16.11
CA TYR A 16 -5.43 -35.98 15.49
C TYR A 16 -4.12 -35.60 16.20
N PRO A 17 -3.03 -36.33 15.96
CA PRO A 17 -1.75 -36.00 16.58
C PRO A 17 -1.27 -34.61 16.09
N PRO A 18 -0.66 -33.80 16.95
CA PRO A 18 -0.04 -32.56 16.52
C PRO A 18 1.06 -32.85 15.48
N GLY A 19 1.31 -31.90 14.57
CA GLY A 19 2.41 -32.01 13.61
C GLY A 19 3.76 -32.24 14.30
N PRO A 20 4.72 -32.94 13.66
CA PRO A 20 6.03 -33.20 14.24
C PRO A 20 6.72 -31.88 14.60
N SER A 21 7.49 -31.87 15.70
CA SER A 21 8.28 -30.69 16.07
C SER A 21 9.36 -30.45 15.01
N ILE A 22 9.15 -29.43 14.18
CA ILE A 22 10.09 -29.08 13.12
C ILE A 22 11.28 -28.35 13.77
N LEU A 23 12.26 -29.10 14.29
CA LEU A 23 13.46 -28.51 14.93
C LEU A 23 14.36 -27.74 13.93
N ARG A 24 14.17 -27.97 12.61
CA ARG A 24 14.65 -27.15 11.48
C ARG A 24 14.06 -27.69 10.17
N SER A 25 13.12 -26.97 9.57
CA SER A 25 12.70 -27.27 8.20
C SER A 25 13.79 -26.77 7.25
N PRO A 26 14.23 -27.54 6.24
CA PRO A 26 15.03 -26.97 5.17
C PRO A 26 14.21 -25.86 4.49
N LEU A 27 14.84 -24.71 4.21
CA LEU A 27 14.18 -23.59 3.56
C LEU A 27 13.65 -24.03 2.19
N GLN A 28 12.34 -24.24 2.09
CA GLN A 28 11.66 -24.40 0.82
C GLN A 28 11.36 -23.00 0.27
N PHE A 29 12.34 -22.35 -0.34
CA PHE A 29 12.13 -21.38 -1.43
C PHE A 29 13.46 -21.23 -2.19
N GLN A 30 13.67 -22.08 -3.19
CA GLN A 30 14.70 -21.89 -4.20
C GLN A 30 14.04 -21.30 -5.46
N LYS A 31 14.37 -20.06 -5.81
CA LYS A 31 14.47 -19.57 -7.20
C LYS A 31 15.14 -18.19 -7.18
N THR A 32 16.46 -18.18 -6.98
CA THR A 32 17.29 -17.19 -7.67
C THR A 32 18.30 -18.00 -8.45
N SER A 33 18.30 -17.80 -9.77
CA SER A 33 19.25 -18.38 -10.72
C SER A 33 20.61 -18.56 -10.06
N LEU A 34 21.18 -19.76 -10.17
CA LEU A 34 22.57 -20.07 -9.88
C LEU A 34 23.43 -18.89 -10.35
N ARG A 35 23.75 -17.95 -9.46
CA ARG A 35 24.80 -16.97 -9.70
C ARG A 35 26.08 -17.78 -9.53
N GLU A 36 26.46 -18.45 -10.61
CA GLU A 36 27.74 -19.14 -10.79
C GLU A 36 28.91 -18.16 -10.81
N ASN A 37 28.90 -17.13 -9.97
CA ASN A 37 29.90 -16.09 -10.01
C ASN A 37 30.16 -15.62 -8.59
N ASN A 38 30.91 -16.44 -7.86
CA ASN A 38 32.22 -16.06 -7.33
C ASN A 38 32.71 -17.14 -6.35
N LYS A 39 33.73 -17.90 -6.78
CA LYS A 39 34.62 -18.69 -5.93
C LYS A 39 35.45 -17.77 -5.02
N ARG A 40 34.82 -16.95 -4.17
CA ARG A 40 35.51 -16.04 -3.26
C ARG A 40 35.24 -16.42 -1.81
N LYS A 41 36.23 -17.16 -1.30
CA LYS A 41 36.69 -17.18 0.09
C LYS A 41 35.69 -17.75 1.11
N VAL A 42 35.71 -19.08 1.21
CA VAL A 42 35.32 -19.83 2.41
C VAL A 42 36.29 -19.45 3.53
N LYS A 43 36.04 -18.33 4.22
CA LYS A 43 36.85 -17.93 5.39
C LYS A 43 36.22 -18.28 6.73
N HIS A 44 34.97 -18.75 6.76
CA HIS A 44 34.35 -19.21 7.99
C HIS A 44 33.48 -20.44 7.73
N LEU A 45 33.93 -21.60 8.22
CA LEU A 45 33.21 -22.90 8.26
C LEU A 45 32.01 -22.89 9.23
N LYS A 46 31.44 -21.72 9.53
CA LYS A 46 30.24 -21.61 10.36
C LYS A 46 29.03 -21.79 9.46
N THR A 47 28.26 -22.85 9.68
CA THR A 47 26.98 -23.09 9.02
C THR A 47 26.08 -21.89 9.28
N LYS A 48 25.82 -21.07 8.25
CA LYS A 48 24.90 -19.94 8.38
C LYS A 48 23.53 -20.51 8.77
N VAL A 49 22.94 -19.97 9.84
CA VAL A 49 21.57 -20.32 10.22
C VAL A 49 20.66 -20.05 9.04
N SER A 50 19.78 -21.01 8.72
CA SER A 50 18.76 -20.88 7.69
C SER A 50 17.87 -19.67 7.99
N LYS A 51 17.96 -18.63 7.16
CA LYS A 51 17.07 -17.46 7.23
C LYS A 51 16.00 -17.57 6.14
N PRO A 52 14.74 -17.17 6.40
CA PRO A 52 13.74 -17.06 5.35
C PRO A 52 14.24 -16.14 4.23
N GLN A 53 13.91 -16.47 2.99
CA GLN A 53 14.26 -15.64 1.83
C GLN A 53 13.38 -14.38 1.84
N PRO A 54 13.91 -13.23 1.39
CA PRO A 54 13.08 -12.04 1.17
C PRO A 54 12.07 -12.32 0.05
N ILE A 55 10.82 -11.88 0.25
CA ILE A 55 9.78 -11.93 -0.77
C ILE A 55 9.91 -10.66 -1.60
N GLU A 56 10.31 -10.81 -2.87
CA GLU A 56 10.47 -9.70 -3.81
C GLU A 56 9.55 -9.89 -5.01
N PHE A 57 8.81 -8.85 -5.33
CA PHE A 57 7.85 -8.83 -6.42
C PHE A 57 8.33 -7.88 -7.54
N PRO A 58 8.18 -8.24 -8.83
CA PRO A 58 8.56 -7.33 -9.92
C PRO A 58 7.81 -5.98 -9.87
N GLU A 59 6.59 -5.97 -9.35
CA GLU A 59 5.72 -4.80 -9.18
C GLU A 59 6.31 -3.78 -8.19
N ASP A 60 7.15 -4.20 -7.24
CA ASP A 60 7.75 -3.30 -6.24
C ASP A 60 8.67 -2.26 -6.89
N LYS A 61 9.30 -2.61 -8.02
CA LYS A 61 10.09 -1.66 -8.80
C LYS A 61 9.20 -0.62 -9.47
N LEU A 62 8.05 -1.04 -10.00
CA LEU A 62 7.08 -0.18 -10.65
C LEU A 62 6.43 0.78 -9.63
N ARG A 63 6.06 0.29 -8.44
CA ARG A 63 5.60 1.11 -7.30
C ARG A 63 6.56 2.24 -6.96
N ARG A 64 7.85 1.90 -6.78
CA ARG A 64 8.89 2.88 -6.43
C ARG A 64 9.03 3.96 -7.49
N ARG A 65 8.93 3.60 -8.78
CA ARG A 65 8.98 4.56 -9.88
C ARG A 65 7.74 5.46 -9.88
N PHE A 66 6.55 4.86 -9.83
CA PHE A 66 5.28 5.58 -9.91
C PHE A 66 5.11 6.61 -8.79
N TYR A 67 5.30 6.23 -7.52
CA TYR A 67 5.13 7.15 -6.38
C TYR A 67 6.26 8.17 -6.24
N LYS A 68 7.43 7.92 -6.84
CA LYS A 68 8.49 8.92 -6.95
C LYS A 68 8.10 10.03 -7.92
N ASP A 69 7.51 9.66 -9.06
CA ASP A 69 7.05 10.61 -10.07
C ASP A 69 5.77 11.34 -9.60
N HIS A 70 4.94 10.70 -8.78
CA HIS A 70 3.63 11.20 -8.30
C HIS A 70 3.57 11.31 -6.77
N PRO A 71 4.31 12.24 -6.14
CA PRO A 71 4.35 12.35 -4.68
C PRO A 71 2.99 12.70 -4.06
N TYR A 72 2.16 13.47 -4.78
CA TYR A 72 0.83 13.86 -4.31
C TYR A 72 -0.19 12.72 -4.30
N GLU A 73 0.09 11.60 -4.98
CA GLU A 73 -0.77 10.42 -4.89
C GLU A 73 -0.67 9.77 -3.49
N LEU A 74 0.45 9.97 -2.78
CA LEU A 74 0.61 9.52 -1.39
C LEU A 74 -0.25 10.32 -0.40
N LEU A 75 -0.71 11.52 -0.77
CA LEU A 75 -1.63 12.30 0.07
C LEU A 75 -3.07 11.78 -0.01
N ARG A 76 -3.40 10.96 -1.02
CA ARG A 76 -4.74 10.38 -1.13
C ARG A 76 -4.91 9.27 -0.09
N PRO A 77 -5.97 9.31 0.74
CA PRO A 77 -6.17 8.32 1.78
C PRO A 77 -6.49 6.95 1.16
N GLN A 78 -5.86 5.90 1.69
CA GLN A 78 -6.06 4.52 1.27
C GLN A 78 -6.52 3.66 2.46
N VAL A 79 -7.52 2.81 2.22
CA VAL A 79 -7.97 1.80 3.19
C VAL A 79 -7.13 0.54 3.00
N LEU A 80 -6.47 0.09 4.08
CA LEU A 80 -5.64 -1.13 4.11
C LEU A 80 -6.40 -2.34 4.66
N ILE A 81 -7.64 -2.14 5.10
CA ILE A 81 -8.51 -3.22 5.59
C ILE A 81 -8.97 -4.01 4.36
N GLU A 82 -8.56 -5.26 4.30
CA GLU A 82 -8.98 -6.19 3.26
C GLU A 82 -10.42 -6.65 3.54
N ASN A 83 -11.26 -6.62 2.51
CA ASN A 83 -12.58 -7.24 2.55
C ASN A 83 -12.46 -8.67 2.01
N GLU A 84 -13.28 -9.60 2.50
CA GLU A 84 -13.39 -11.02 2.10
C GLU A 84 -13.90 -11.20 0.65
N SER A 85 -13.45 -10.37 -0.30
CA SER A 85 -13.82 -10.49 -1.70
C SER A 85 -12.69 -11.24 -2.43
N PRO A 86 -12.98 -12.43 -3.01
CA PRO A 86 -12.06 -13.15 -3.89
C PRO A 86 -12.05 -12.54 -5.30
N ILE A 87 -12.28 -11.23 -5.41
CA ILE A 87 -12.37 -10.57 -6.70
C ILE A 87 -10.94 -10.44 -7.22
N GLU A 88 -10.56 -11.45 -8.01
CA GLU A 88 -9.51 -11.35 -9.01
C GLU A 88 -9.72 -10.02 -9.74
N ASP A 89 -8.81 -9.11 -9.43
CA ASP A 89 -8.79 -7.72 -9.82
C ASP A 89 -9.36 -7.51 -11.22
N GLU A 90 -10.33 -6.62 -11.38
CA GLU A 90 -10.61 -6.06 -12.70
C GLU A 90 -9.35 -5.32 -13.16
N ILE A 91 -8.51 -6.01 -13.94
CA ILE A 91 -7.21 -5.53 -14.41
C ILE A 91 -7.36 -4.29 -15.31
N LEU A 92 -8.57 -4.04 -15.80
CA LEU A 92 -8.88 -2.98 -16.76
C LEU A 92 -9.36 -1.73 -16.04
N LEU A 93 -8.60 -0.63 -16.14
CA LEU A 93 -8.97 0.69 -15.61
C LEU A 93 -10.29 1.23 -16.18
N ASP A 94 -10.79 0.67 -17.28
CA ASP A 94 -11.90 1.23 -18.06
C ASP A 94 -13.26 1.07 -17.36
N ASN A 95 -13.44 0.06 -16.50
CA ASN A 95 -14.71 -0.23 -15.81
C ASN A 95 -14.73 0.24 -14.35
N ILE A 96 -13.62 0.78 -13.85
CA ILE A 96 -13.48 1.16 -12.45
C ILE A 96 -13.96 2.59 -12.26
N HIS A 97 -14.81 2.83 -11.26
CA HIS A 97 -15.18 4.19 -10.88
C HIS A 97 -13.93 5.03 -10.56
N PRO A 98 -13.85 6.29 -11.01
CA PRO A 98 -12.65 7.12 -10.88
C PRO A 98 -12.15 7.24 -9.44
N SER A 99 -13.07 7.28 -8.47
CA SER A 99 -12.75 7.39 -7.03
C SER A 99 -12.11 6.13 -6.44
N ARG A 100 -12.22 4.97 -7.10
CA ARG A 100 -11.58 3.70 -6.68
C ARG A 100 -10.22 3.46 -7.34
N VAL A 101 -9.87 4.27 -8.33
CA VAL A 101 -8.60 4.16 -9.06
C VAL A 101 -7.49 4.69 -8.17
N ASN A 102 -6.49 3.84 -7.92
CA ASN A 102 -5.31 4.13 -7.10
C ASN A 102 -4.02 3.87 -7.90
N GLY A 103 -2.86 4.26 -7.36
CA GLY A 103 -1.57 3.90 -7.96
C GLY A 103 -1.41 2.40 -8.22
N GLU A 104 -1.91 1.55 -7.32
CA GLU A 104 -1.89 0.09 -7.50
C GLU A 104 -2.65 -0.38 -8.76
N SER A 105 -3.76 0.27 -9.12
CA SER A 105 -4.49 -0.08 -10.35
C SER A 105 -3.68 0.23 -11.61
N VAL A 106 -2.90 1.32 -11.60
CA VAL A 106 -1.98 1.69 -12.68
C VAL A 106 -0.88 0.65 -12.83
N ILE A 107 -0.31 0.20 -11.71
CA ILE A 107 0.77 -0.79 -11.70
C ILE A 107 0.28 -2.16 -12.17
N LYS A 108 -0.90 -2.62 -11.72
CA LYS A 108 -1.51 -3.87 -12.18
C LYS A 108 -1.77 -3.83 -13.69
N TYR A 109 -2.26 -2.71 -14.21
CA TYR A 109 -2.46 -2.54 -15.64
C TYR A 109 -1.16 -2.48 -16.42
N GLN A 110 -0.14 -1.79 -15.91
CA GLN A 110 1.20 -1.78 -16.50
C GLN A 110 1.77 -3.20 -16.57
N LEU A 111 1.68 -3.98 -15.48
CA LEU A 111 2.12 -5.37 -15.44
C LEU A 111 1.37 -6.23 -16.46
N HIS A 112 0.08 -6.03 -16.61
CA HIS A 112 -0.73 -6.72 -17.62
C HIS A 112 -0.34 -6.35 -19.06
N LEU A 113 -0.01 -5.08 -19.34
CA LEU A 113 0.53 -4.69 -20.64
C LEU A 113 1.91 -5.32 -20.92
N ILE A 114 2.76 -5.42 -19.90
CA ILE A 114 4.05 -6.11 -20.00
C ILE A 114 3.84 -7.61 -20.27
N SER A 115 2.87 -8.24 -19.60
CA SER A 115 2.48 -9.64 -19.85
C SER A 115 2.00 -9.86 -21.30
N LYS A 116 1.34 -8.86 -21.89
CA LYS A 116 0.95 -8.84 -23.32
C LYS A 116 2.11 -8.58 -24.28
N GLY A 117 3.33 -8.35 -23.80
CA GLY A 117 4.52 -8.13 -24.61
C GLY A 117 4.81 -6.66 -24.95
N VAL A 118 4.17 -5.71 -24.28
CA VAL A 118 4.51 -4.29 -24.42
C VAL A 118 5.80 -3.99 -23.63
N GLU A 119 6.67 -3.15 -24.19
CA GLU A 119 7.87 -2.68 -23.50
C GLU A 119 7.52 -1.93 -22.19
N GLU A 120 8.31 -2.12 -21.14
CA GLU A 120 8.06 -1.56 -19.80
C GLU A 120 7.81 -0.05 -19.83
N HIS A 121 8.59 0.69 -20.62
CA HIS A 121 8.46 2.14 -20.76
C HIS A 121 7.14 2.55 -21.42
N LYS A 122 6.80 1.92 -22.55
CA LYS A 122 5.55 2.19 -23.28
C LYS A 122 4.33 1.78 -22.46
N ALA A 123 4.43 0.67 -21.73
CA ALA A 123 3.40 0.23 -20.80
C ALA A 123 3.18 1.26 -19.68
N TYR A 124 4.25 1.84 -19.16
CA TYR A 124 4.19 2.91 -18.16
C TYR A 124 3.47 4.15 -18.69
N GLU A 125 3.88 4.66 -19.85
CA GLU A 125 3.24 5.83 -20.48
C GLU A 125 1.75 5.60 -20.75
N GLN A 126 1.39 4.43 -21.29
CA GLN A 126 0.00 4.08 -21.55
C GLN A 126 -0.83 4.02 -20.25
N ALA A 127 -0.27 3.43 -19.19
CA ALA A 127 -0.93 3.34 -17.90
C ALA A 127 -1.12 4.73 -17.26
N CYS A 128 -0.08 5.57 -17.29
CA CYS A 128 -0.14 6.96 -16.81
C CYS A 128 -1.13 7.80 -17.61
N ASN A 129 -1.16 7.71 -18.94
CA ASN A 129 -2.11 8.46 -19.77
C ASN A 129 -3.57 8.10 -19.44
N LYS A 130 -3.86 6.80 -19.25
CA LYS A 130 -5.18 6.37 -18.79
C LYS A 130 -5.50 6.92 -17.40
N PHE A 131 -4.55 6.84 -16.48
CA PHE A 131 -4.70 7.38 -15.13
C PHE A 131 -4.99 8.88 -15.14
N TYR A 132 -4.24 9.66 -15.93
CA TYR A 132 -4.46 11.10 -16.08
C TYR A 132 -5.83 11.41 -16.66
N ALA A 133 -6.28 10.67 -17.68
CA ALA A 133 -7.62 10.85 -18.23
C ALA A 133 -8.71 10.60 -17.19
N ILE A 134 -8.55 9.58 -16.34
CA ILE A 134 -9.50 9.28 -15.25
C ILE A 134 -9.50 10.39 -14.20
N ARG A 135 -8.32 10.87 -13.80
CA ARG A 135 -8.21 11.96 -12.81
C ARG A 135 -8.77 13.28 -13.33
N ALA A 136 -8.51 13.63 -14.58
CA ALA A 136 -9.09 14.81 -15.22
C ALA A 136 -10.62 14.72 -15.28
N LYS A 137 -11.17 13.55 -15.64
CA LYS A 137 -12.62 13.31 -15.63
C LYS A 137 -13.20 13.45 -14.22
N GLN A 138 -12.52 12.93 -13.20
CA GLN A 138 -12.96 13.03 -11.81
C GLN A 138 -13.05 14.49 -11.37
N GLU A 139 -11.98 15.27 -11.61
CA GLU A 139 -11.92 16.68 -11.23
C GLU A 139 -12.99 17.52 -11.93
N VAL A 140 -13.21 17.28 -13.23
CA VAL A 140 -14.28 17.94 -13.99
C VAL A 140 -15.66 17.56 -13.45
N ALA A 141 -15.88 16.28 -13.16
CA ALA A 141 -17.17 15.81 -12.63
C ALA A 141 -17.48 16.42 -11.26
N GLU A 142 -16.49 16.48 -10.35
CA GLU A 142 -16.65 17.09 -9.03
C GLU A 142 -16.99 18.58 -9.13
N ARG A 143 -16.25 19.34 -9.97
CA ARG A 143 -16.52 20.77 -10.18
C ARG A 143 -17.90 21.04 -10.76
N VAL A 144 -18.27 20.30 -11.81
CA VAL A 144 -19.58 20.45 -12.45
C VAL A 144 -20.71 20.09 -11.48
N ALA A 145 -20.52 19.06 -10.65
CA ALA A 145 -21.52 18.69 -9.64
C ALA A 145 -21.73 19.80 -8.59
N GLU A 146 -20.66 20.46 -8.14
CA GLU A 146 -20.76 21.61 -7.24
C GLU A 146 -21.49 22.80 -7.88
N GLU A 147 -21.10 23.16 -9.12
CA GLU A 147 -21.72 24.25 -9.88
C GLU A 147 -23.22 24.01 -10.09
N GLN A 148 -23.58 22.79 -10.49
CA GLN A 148 -24.98 22.38 -10.66
C GLN A 148 -25.73 22.45 -9.33
N ALA A 149 -25.18 21.91 -8.24
CA ALA A 149 -25.83 21.95 -6.94
C ALA A 149 -26.13 23.40 -6.49
N LEU A 150 -25.17 24.32 -6.68
CA LEU A 150 -25.36 25.74 -6.39
C LEU A 150 -26.43 26.38 -7.28
N ALA A 151 -26.44 26.07 -8.58
CA ALA A 151 -27.44 26.57 -9.52
C ALA A 151 -28.87 26.12 -9.14
N PHE A 152 -29.02 24.91 -8.58
CA PHE A 152 -30.30 24.41 -8.05
C PHE A 152 -30.61 24.88 -6.62
N GLY A 153 -29.83 25.82 -6.08
CA GLY A 153 -30.09 26.44 -4.78
C GLY A 153 -29.58 25.66 -3.56
N ALA A 154 -28.72 24.65 -3.77
CA ALA A 154 -28.04 24.00 -2.65
C ALA A 154 -27.09 24.97 -1.96
N LYS A 155 -27.01 24.92 -0.63
CA LYS A 155 -26.03 25.69 0.14
C LYS A 155 -24.76 24.86 0.30
N ARG A 156 -23.61 25.39 -0.14
CA ARG A 156 -22.33 24.72 0.06
C ARG A 156 -21.97 24.64 1.56
N PRO A 157 -21.36 23.54 2.03
CA PRO A 157 -20.71 23.53 3.33
C PRO A 157 -19.51 24.48 3.33
N LEU A 158 -18.92 24.69 4.52
CA LEU A 158 -17.64 25.38 4.66
C LEU A 158 -16.58 24.68 3.81
N SER A 159 -15.89 25.44 2.97
CA SER A 159 -14.77 24.94 2.15
C SER A 159 -13.66 24.42 3.05
N GLN A 160 -12.87 23.48 2.54
CA GLN A 160 -11.68 22.99 3.26
C GLN A 160 -10.72 24.14 3.60
N VAL A 161 -10.64 25.16 2.74
CA VAL A 161 -9.84 26.38 2.98
C VAL A 161 -10.39 27.17 4.17
N GLU A 162 -11.71 27.39 4.22
CA GLU A 162 -12.37 28.12 5.31
C GLU A 162 -12.18 27.38 6.65
N LYS A 163 -12.32 26.04 6.63
CA LYS A 163 -12.06 25.20 7.81
C LYS A 163 -10.61 25.27 8.28
N ALA A 164 -9.65 25.24 7.34
CA ALA A 164 -8.23 25.33 7.65
C ALA A 164 -7.87 26.69 8.27
N LEU A 165 -8.31 27.80 7.65
CA LEU A 165 -8.09 29.16 8.18
C LEU A 165 -8.70 29.34 9.58
N TRP A 166 -9.88 28.77 9.81
CA TRP A 166 -10.49 28.79 11.13
C TRP A 166 -9.63 28.05 12.17
N LEU A 167 -9.13 26.85 11.81
CA LEU A 167 -8.27 26.06 12.70
C LEU A 167 -6.93 26.75 12.99
N GLU A 168 -6.33 27.38 11.97
CA GLU A 168 -5.12 28.19 12.11
C GLU A 168 -5.34 29.37 13.04
N HIS A 169 -6.44 30.09 12.87
CA HIS A 169 -6.81 31.22 13.72
C HIS A 169 -6.99 30.79 15.19
N GLU A 170 -7.68 29.68 15.44
CA GLU A 170 -7.83 29.12 16.79
C GLU A 170 -6.49 28.68 17.40
N ASN A 171 -5.58 28.12 16.59
CA ASN A 171 -4.24 27.76 17.05
C ASN A 171 -3.39 28.99 17.38
N ILE A 172 -3.48 30.06 16.58
CA ILE A 172 -2.80 31.35 16.84
C ILE A 172 -3.29 31.96 18.16
N LYS A 173 -4.58 31.89 18.48
CA LYS A 173 -5.11 32.35 19.78
C LYS A 173 -4.52 31.58 20.96
N LYS A 174 -4.38 30.25 20.83
CA LYS A 174 -3.84 29.38 21.88
C LYS A 174 -2.34 29.60 22.11
N CYS A 175 -1.60 29.85 21.04
CA CYS A 175 -0.17 30.12 21.07
C CYS A 175 0.09 31.58 20.68
N PRO A 176 -0.12 32.55 21.60
CA PRO A 176 0.23 33.93 21.31
C PRO A 176 1.71 34.01 20.94
N PRO A 177 2.10 34.92 20.04
CA PRO A 177 3.45 34.97 19.50
C PRO A 177 4.48 35.02 20.64
N GLN A 178 5.42 34.08 20.63
CA GLN A 178 6.50 34.01 21.62
C GLN A 178 7.29 35.33 21.73
N ILE A 179 7.28 36.14 20.66
CA ILE A 179 7.83 37.49 20.62
C ILE A 179 7.31 38.35 21.78
N VAL A 180 6.01 38.31 22.09
CA VAL A 180 5.40 39.10 23.17
C VAL A 180 5.90 38.62 24.54
N ASN A 181 6.06 37.30 24.71
CA ASN A 181 6.56 36.72 25.95
C ASN A 181 8.09 36.93 26.12
N LEU A 182 8.85 37.06 25.04
CA LEU A 182 10.27 37.39 25.09
C LEU A 182 10.48 38.86 25.45
N THR A 183 9.70 39.78 24.86
CA THR A 183 9.77 41.21 25.20
C THR A 183 9.39 41.49 26.65
N LEU A 184 8.45 40.74 27.23
CA LEU A 184 8.03 40.87 28.63
C LEU A 184 9.02 40.25 29.63
N LYS A 185 9.96 39.40 29.18
CA LYS A 185 11.01 38.82 30.03
C LYS A 185 12.29 39.66 30.05
N THR A 186 12.43 40.60 29.12
CA THR A 186 13.63 41.43 28.95
C THR A 186 13.49 42.86 29.50
N GLY A 187 12.33 43.22 30.05
CA GLY A 187 12.10 44.49 30.76
C GLY A 187 11.75 44.23 32.22
#